data_AF-A0A562URS3-F1
#
_entry.id   AF-A0A562URS3-F1
#
_cell.length_a   1.000
_cell.length_b   1.000
_cell.length_c   1.000
_cell.angle_alpha   90.00
_cell.angle_beta   90.00
_cell.angle_gamma   90.00
#
_symmetry.space_group_name_H-M   'P 1'
#
loop_
_entity.id
_entity.type
_entity.pdbx_description
1 polymer ?
#
loop_
_entity_poly.entity_id
_entity_poly.type
_entity_poly.pdbx_seq_one_letter_code
_entity_poly.pdbx_strand_id
1 'polypeptide(L)'
;MFATPHETDRFRRPAAVILLAAAGVFTLVALSQLFFGTGVDPRDSLGSRAAGFGFTDRAHATLFGVIPLALPLLAGLLWPRQAIRLVAAVQYLVMLATGALIAVTAFGFGLDAGGQQRSMGAGVFIDDRFAVEQLVLDVTVLVLAGLAMAVMVRAYRRDRAAAQRLRSCTTVRH
;
A
#
# COMPACT_ATOMS: atom_id res chain seq x y z
N MET A 1 -40.14 -3.46 8.13
CA MET A 1 -39.74 -4.42 7.08
C MET A 1 -38.30 -4.82 7.39
N PHE A 2 -38.11 -5.92 8.11
CA PHE A 2 -36.79 -6.39 8.56
C PHE A 2 -36.12 -7.14 7.42
N ALA A 3 -35.05 -6.57 6.85
CA ALA A 3 -34.16 -7.32 5.96
C ALA A 3 -33.58 -8.49 6.75
N THR A 4 -33.70 -9.70 6.21
CA THR A 4 -33.17 -10.93 6.79
C THR A 4 -31.65 -10.78 7.00
N PRO A 5 -31.12 -10.90 8.24
CA PRO A 5 -29.71 -10.61 8.53
C PRO A 5 -28.70 -11.60 7.93
N HIS A 6 -29.13 -12.64 7.23
CA HIS A 6 -28.29 -13.79 6.89
C HIS A 6 -27.69 -13.79 5.48
N GLU A 7 -28.30 -13.14 4.49
CA GLU A 7 -27.78 -13.11 3.12
C GLU A 7 -26.67 -12.08 2.94
N THR A 8 -26.82 -10.89 3.52
CA THR A 8 -25.83 -9.81 3.37
C THR A 8 -24.50 -10.16 4.02
N ASP A 9 -24.51 -10.90 5.13
CA ASP A 9 -23.28 -11.32 5.83
C ASP A 9 -22.52 -12.42 5.09
N ARG A 10 -23.23 -13.27 4.35
CA ARG A 10 -22.63 -14.36 3.55
C ARG A 10 -21.77 -13.81 2.42
N PHE A 11 -22.12 -12.66 1.85
CA PHE A 11 -21.39 -12.05 0.73
C PHE A 11 -20.31 -11.04 1.18
N ARG A 12 -20.54 -10.31 2.29
CA ARG A 12 -19.59 -9.28 2.77
C ARG A 12 -18.23 -9.83 3.17
N ARG A 13 -18.20 -11.01 3.82
CA ARG A 13 -16.95 -11.66 4.21
C ARG A 13 -16.08 -12.05 3.00
N PRO A 14 -16.55 -12.87 2.03
CA PRO A 14 -15.72 -13.22 0.88
C PRO A 14 -15.34 -11.99 0.06
N ALA A 15 -16.22 -11.00 -0.09
CA ALA A 15 -15.88 -9.73 -0.74
C ALA A 15 -14.73 -9.00 -0.03
N ALA A 16 -14.77 -8.86 1.31
CA ALA A 16 -13.67 -8.24 2.06
C ALA A 16 -12.35 -9.01 1.91
N VAL A 17 -12.39 -10.34 1.87
CA VAL A 17 -11.21 -11.18 1.63
C VAL A 17 -10.66 -10.96 0.22
N ILE A 18 -11.52 -10.90 -0.79
CA ILE A 18 -11.12 -10.66 -2.19
C ILE A 18 -10.49 -9.27 -2.33
N LEU A 19 -11.07 -8.24 -1.71
CA LEU A 19 -10.51 -6.88 -1.72
C LEU A 19 -9.10 -6.85 -1.12
N LEU A 20 -8.89 -7.51 0.02
CA LEU A 20 -7.56 -7.64 0.62
C LEU A 20 -6.61 -8.47 -0.26
N ALA A 21 -7.07 -9.57 -0.85
CA ALA A 21 -6.25 -10.38 -1.74
C ALA A 21 -5.79 -9.57 -2.96
N ALA A 22 -6.70 -8.80 -3.58
CA ALA A 22 -6.39 -7.92 -4.70
C ALA A 22 -5.36 -6.86 -4.33
N ALA A 23 -5.52 -6.19 -3.17
CA ALA A 23 -4.54 -5.24 -2.67
C ALA A 23 -3.16 -5.90 -2.42
N GLY A 24 -3.15 -7.14 -1.93
CA GLY A 24 -1.95 -7.95 -1.80
C GLY A 24 -1.27 -8.21 -3.16
N VAL A 25 -2.05 -8.52 -4.20
CA VAL A 25 -1.52 -8.72 -5.56
C VAL A 25 -0.87 -7.44 -6.09
N PHE A 26 -1.50 -6.28 -5.94
CA PHE A 26 -0.88 -4.99 -6.33
C PHE A 26 0.46 -4.77 -5.64
N THR A 27 0.51 -5.02 -4.34
CA THR A 27 1.75 -4.89 -3.55
C THR A 27 2.84 -5.87 -4.03
N LEU A 28 2.46 -7.12 -4.32
CA LEU A 28 3.39 -8.14 -4.84
C LEU A 28 3.89 -7.81 -6.24
N VAL A 29 3.03 -7.27 -7.11
CA VAL A 29 3.42 -6.79 -8.44
C VAL A 29 4.39 -5.61 -8.32
N ALA A 30 4.14 -4.68 -7.39
CA ALA A 30 5.05 -3.57 -7.14
C ALA A 30 6.43 -4.07 -6.67
N LEU A 31 6.45 -5.03 -5.73
CA LEU A 31 7.68 -5.65 -5.25
C LEU A 31 8.40 -6.43 -6.35
N SER A 32 7.70 -7.17 -7.20
CA SER A 32 8.33 -7.93 -8.30
C SER A 32 8.94 -6.98 -9.34
N GLN A 33 8.22 -5.93 -9.73
CA GLN A 33 8.73 -4.90 -10.61
C GLN A 33 9.90 -4.12 -10.00
N LEU A 34 10.04 -4.07 -8.66
CA LEU A 34 11.18 -3.45 -8.00
C LEU A 34 12.39 -4.39 -7.94
N PHE A 35 12.23 -5.66 -7.56
CA PHE A 35 13.34 -6.57 -7.24
C PHE A 35 13.67 -7.61 -8.33
N PHE A 36 12.72 -7.99 -9.19
CA PHE A 36 12.94 -9.08 -10.14
C PHE A 36 13.86 -8.65 -11.31
N GLY A 37 15.10 -9.15 -11.33
CA GLY A 37 16.11 -8.79 -12.34
C GLY A 37 17.09 -7.70 -11.91
N THR A 38 16.94 -7.13 -10.70
CA THR A 38 17.92 -6.16 -10.20
C THR A 38 19.30 -6.76 -10.05
N GLY A 39 20.32 -6.09 -10.59
CA GLY A 39 21.72 -6.49 -10.47
C GLY A 39 22.18 -7.56 -11.46
N VAL A 40 21.32 -8.00 -12.39
CA VAL A 40 21.71 -8.92 -13.48
C VAL A 40 22.39 -8.15 -14.63
N ASP A 41 21.87 -6.97 -14.97
CA ASP A 41 22.51 -5.98 -15.84
C ASP A 41 22.91 -4.76 -15.00
N PRO A 42 24.12 -4.19 -15.16
CA PRO A 42 24.52 -2.92 -14.54
C PRO A 42 23.54 -1.75 -14.76
N ARG A 43 22.74 -1.81 -15.83
CA ARG A 43 21.68 -0.83 -16.15
C ARG A 43 20.40 -1.04 -15.34
N ASP A 44 20.17 -2.26 -14.85
CA ASP A 44 19.01 -2.66 -14.04
C ASP A 44 19.33 -2.56 -12.53
N SER A 45 19.83 -1.39 -12.12
CA SER A 45 20.02 -1.08 -10.70
C SER A 45 18.67 -0.83 -10.02
N LEU A 46 18.62 -0.98 -8.69
CA LEU A 46 17.41 -0.71 -7.91
C LEU A 46 16.93 0.74 -8.11
N GLY A 47 17.85 1.70 -8.25
CA GLY A 47 17.54 3.09 -8.57
C GLY A 47 16.94 3.28 -9.96
N SER A 48 17.47 2.63 -11.00
CA SER A 48 16.94 2.67 -12.37
C SER A 48 15.51 2.13 -12.43
N ARG A 49 15.22 1.05 -11.71
CA ARG A 49 13.86 0.46 -11.66
C ARG A 49 12.90 1.28 -10.81
N ALA A 50 13.36 1.82 -9.68
CA ALA A 50 12.56 2.76 -8.89
C ALA A 50 12.25 4.03 -9.69
N ALA A 51 13.19 4.53 -10.50
CA ALA A 51 12.94 5.60 -11.46
C ALA A 51 11.89 5.19 -12.51
N GLY A 52 11.88 3.93 -12.94
CA GLY A 52 10.78 3.35 -13.71
C GLY A 52 9.42 3.48 -13.01
N PHE A 53 9.36 3.30 -11.69
CA PHE A 53 8.13 3.55 -10.93
C PHE A 53 7.79 5.03 -10.80
N GLY A 54 8.77 5.87 -10.45
CA GLY A 54 8.54 7.29 -10.19
C GLY A 54 8.19 8.05 -11.47
N PHE A 55 8.84 7.75 -12.59
CA PHE A 55 8.80 8.60 -13.78
C PHE A 55 8.13 7.94 -15.00
N THR A 56 7.58 6.72 -14.86
CA THR A 56 6.78 6.09 -15.93
C THR A 56 5.38 5.73 -15.45
N ASP A 57 4.38 6.10 -16.27
CA ASP A 57 2.97 6.15 -15.85
C ASP A 57 2.36 4.80 -15.43
N ARG A 58 2.79 3.69 -16.04
CA ARG A 58 2.12 2.39 -15.86
C ARG A 58 2.51 1.67 -14.57
N ALA A 59 3.78 1.77 -14.16
CA ALA A 59 4.26 1.13 -12.94
C ALA A 59 3.85 1.94 -11.71
N HIS A 60 3.87 3.27 -11.81
CA HIS A 60 3.45 4.20 -10.75
C HIS A 60 2.04 3.89 -10.21
N ALA A 61 1.07 3.73 -11.12
CA ALA A 61 -0.33 3.48 -10.79
C ALA A 61 -0.58 2.16 -10.02
N THR A 62 0.38 1.21 -10.04
CA THR A 62 0.22 -0.08 -9.35
C THR A 62 0.28 0.03 -7.83
N LEU A 63 1.03 1.01 -7.29
CA LEU A 63 1.17 1.21 -5.85
C LEU A 63 0.64 2.57 -5.40
N PHE A 64 0.87 3.63 -6.19
CA PHE A 64 0.44 4.99 -5.87
C PHE A 64 -0.94 5.33 -6.44
N GLY A 65 -1.60 4.38 -7.11
CA GLY A 65 -2.96 4.55 -7.62
C GLY A 65 -4.04 4.56 -6.52
N VAL A 66 -5.20 5.09 -6.87
CA VAL A 66 -6.36 5.13 -5.96
C VAL A 66 -6.87 3.73 -5.60
N ILE A 67 -6.81 2.79 -6.55
CA ILE A 67 -7.30 1.42 -6.36
C ILE A 67 -6.57 0.69 -5.23
N PRO A 68 -5.23 0.49 -5.28
CA PRO A 68 -4.52 -0.21 -4.20
C PRO A 68 -4.71 0.48 -2.84
N LEU A 69 -4.82 1.81 -2.83
CA LEU A 69 -5.08 2.59 -1.62
C LEU A 69 -6.49 2.36 -1.04
N ALA A 70 -7.52 2.24 -1.87
CA ALA A 70 -8.90 2.13 -1.42
C ALA A 70 -9.30 0.71 -0.97
N LEU A 71 -8.71 -0.32 -1.57
CA LEU A 71 -9.10 -1.73 -1.35
C LEU A 71 -9.05 -2.16 0.13
N PRO A 72 -7.97 -1.92 0.91
CA PRO A 72 -7.92 -2.35 2.31
C PRO A 72 -8.90 -1.58 3.20
N LEU A 73 -9.11 -0.29 2.92
CA LEU A 73 -10.11 0.55 3.61
C LEU A 73 -11.52 0.02 3.38
N LEU A 74 -11.89 -0.23 2.12
CA LEU A 74 -13.19 -0.78 1.77
C LEU A 74 -13.42 -2.15 2.41
N ALA A 75 -12.40 -3.01 2.45
CA ALA A 75 -12.49 -4.30 3.13
C ALA A 75 -12.79 -4.15 4.63
N GLY A 76 -12.09 -3.24 5.32
CA GLY A 76 -12.28 -2.96 6.74
C GLY A 76 -13.63 -2.31 7.09
N LEU A 77 -14.22 -1.57 6.15
CA LEU A 77 -15.55 -0.99 6.27
C LEU A 77 -16.66 -2.02 5.96
N LEU A 78 -16.45 -2.86 4.94
CA LEU A 78 -17.43 -3.85 4.48
C LEU A 78 -17.60 -4.99 5.50
N TRP A 79 -16.52 -5.40 6.16
CA TRP A 79 -16.55 -6.42 7.20
C TRP A 79 -15.78 -5.96 8.45
N PRO A 80 -16.44 -5.25 9.39
CA PRO A 80 -15.80 -4.60 10.53
C PRO A 80 -15.43 -5.59 11.65
N ARG A 81 -14.72 -6.66 11.30
CA ARG A 81 -14.16 -7.61 12.27
C ARG A 81 -12.72 -7.30 12.53
N GLN A 82 -12.31 -7.56 13.77
CA GLN A 82 -10.96 -7.35 14.27
C GLN A 82 -9.89 -7.95 13.33
N ALA A 83 -10.08 -9.16 12.83
CA ALA A 83 -9.12 -9.82 11.93
C ALA A 83 -8.94 -9.07 10.60
N ILE A 84 -10.04 -8.66 9.95
CA ILE A 84 -9.98 -7.94 8.67
C ILE A 84 -9.32 -6.57 8.84
N ARG A 85 -9.66 -5.85 9.92
CA ARG A 85 -9.04 -4.54 10.22
C ARG A 85 -7.55 -4.65 10.51
N LEU A 86 -7.11 -5.73 11.17
CA LEU A 86 -5.69 -6.00 11.38
C LEU A 86 -4.98 -6.27 10.05
N VAL A 87 -5.53 -7.14 9.20
CA VAL A 87 -4.94 -7.44 7.90
C VAL A 87 -4.89 -6.21 7.01
N ALA A 88 -5.95 -5.39 6.98
CA ALA A 88 -5.96 -4.12 6.26
C ALA A 88 -4.86 -3.15 6.76
N ALA A 89 -4.69 -3.02 8.08
CA ALA A 89 -3.62 -2.21 8.65
C ALA A 89 -2.22 -2.74 8.29
N VAL A 90 -2.02 -4.06 8.32
CA VAL A 90 -0.76 -4.68 7.89
C VAL A 90 -0.50 -4.42 6.41
N GLN A 91 -1.51 -4.51 5.55
CA GLN A 91 -1.34 -4.18 4.14
C GLN A 91 -0.94 -2.72 3.92
N TYR A 92 -1.58 -1.78 4.61
CA TYR A 92 -1.14 -0.38 4.54
C TYR A 92 0.30 -0.21 5.03
N LEU A 93 0.70 -0.91 6.09
CA LEU A 93 2.09 -0.86 6.57
C LEU A 93 3.08 -1.35 5.49
N VAL A 94 2.77 -2.45 4.81
CA VAL A 94 3.60 -2.97 3.72
C VAL A 94 3.63 -1.98 2.56
N MET A 95 2.48 -1.47 2.13
CA MET A 95 2.39 -0.46 1.06
C MET A 95 3.21 0.80 1.38
N LEU A 96 3.15 1.28 2.64
CA LEU A 96 3.95 2.41 3.11
C LEU A 96 5.45 2.12 3.03
N ALA A 97 5.89 0.95 3.51
CA ALA A 97 7.29 0.57 3.49
C ALA A 97 7.80 0.44 2.04
N THR A 98 7.05 -0.23 1.17
CA THR A 98 7.38 -0.39 -0.24
C THR A 98 7.38 0.95 -0.98
N GLY A 99 6.35 1.76 -0.78
CA GLY A 99 6.22 3.05 -1.46
C GLY A 99 7.25 4.06 -0.99
N ALA A 100 7.59 4.10 0.30
CA ALA A 100 8.69 4.93 0.80
C ALA A 100 10.04 4.51 0.21
N LEU A 101 10.30 3.21 0.13
CA LEU A 101 11.50 2.69 -0.53
C LEU A 101 11.56 3.13 -1.99
N ILE A 102 10.48 2.96 -2.75
CA ILE A 102 10.39 3.37 -4.16
C ILE A 102 10.58 4.87 -4.32
N ALA A 103 9.85 5.70 -3.57
CA ALA A 103 9.91 7.15 -3.69
C ALA A 103 11.31 7.70 -3.39
N VAL A 104 11.95 7.24 -2.31
CA VAL A 104 13.30 7.68 -1.94
C VAL A 104 14.34 7.25 -2.97
N THR A 105 14.24 6.00 -3.45
CA THR A 105 15.20 5.47 -4.43
C THR A 105 15.02 6.08 -5.82
N ALA A 106 13.78 6.34 -6.24
CA ALA A 106 13.45 7.06 -7.47
C ALA A 106 13.94 8.50 -7.43
N PHE A 107 13.68 9.21 -6.33
CA PHE A 107 14.14 10.58 -6.12
C PHE A 107 15.67 10.67 -6.12
N GLY A 108 16.35 9.79 -5.38
CA GLY A 108 17.80 9.74 -5.36
C GLY A 108 18.40 9.48 -6.74
N PHE A 109 17.79 8.60 -7.53
CA PHE A 109 18.19 8.37 -8.91
C PHE A 109 17.89 9.59 -9.82
N GLY A 110 16.77 10.29 -9.59
CA GLY A 110 16.40 11.53 -10.28
C GLY A 110 17.40 12.66 -10.09
N LEU A 111 18.12 12.70 -8.96
CA LEU A 111 19.18 13.67 -8.71
C LEU A 111 20.59 13.20 -9.14
N ASP A 112 20.77 11.90 -9.41
CA ASP A 112 22.08 11.32 -9.79
C ASP A 112 22.27 11.34 -11.32
N ALA A 113 22.69 12.49 -11.85
CA ALA A 113 22.97 12.66 -13.28
C ALA A 113 24.03 11.66 -13.82
N GLY A 114 25.00 11.25 -12.99
CA GLY A 114 26.02 10.28 -13.36
C GLY A 114 25.49 8.84 -13.37
N GLY A 115 24.55 8.51 -12.48
CA GLY A 115 23.77 7.28 -12.50
C GLY A 115 22.86 7.20 -13.72
N GLN A 116 22.16 8.29 -14.04
CA GLN A 116 21.29 8.38 -15.22
C GLN A 116 22.05 8.15 -16.53
N GLN A 117 23.21 8.79 -16.71
CA GLN A 117 24.03 8.58 -17.91
C GLN A 117 24.48 7.12 -18.09
N ARG A 118 24.80 6.43 -16.98
CA ARG A 118 25.22 5.02 -17.01
C ARG A 118 24.06 4.06 -17.30
N SER A 119 22.86 4.37 -16.79
CA SER A 119 21.69 3.49 -16.86
C SER A 119 20.79 3.75 -18.07
N MET A 120 20.56 5.01 -18.45
CA MET A 120 19.63 5.41 -19.51
C MET A 120 20.33 5.86 -20.82
N GLY A 121 21.66 6.01 -20.79
CA GLY A 121 22.45 6.47 -21.92
C GLY A 121 22.56 8.00 -22.01
N ALA A 122 23.45 8.49 -22.88
CA ALA A 122 23.67 9.92 -23.06
C ALA A 122 22.46 10.57 -23.74
N GLY A 123 21.72 11.42 -23.02
CA GLY A 123 20.66 12.28 -23.57
C GLY A 123 19.27 12.13 -22.96
N VAL A 124 19.03 11.13 -22.11
CA VAL A 124 17.76 10.96 -21.37
C VAL A 124 18.01 11.31 -19.91
N PHE A 125 17.54 12.48 -19.50
CA PHE A 125 17.71 13.01 -18.14
C PHE A 125 16.35 13.30 -17.52
N ILE A 126 16.26 13.02 -16.23
CA ILE A 126 15.13 13.44 -15.41
C ILE A 126 15.44 14.85 -14.93
N ASP A 127 14.52 15.80 -15.19
CA ASP A 127 14.64 17.17 -14.67
C ASP A 127 14.49 17.13 -13.13
N ASP A 128 15.40 17.78 -12.41
CA ASP A 128 15.38 17.90 -10.95
C ASP A 128 14.03 18.43 -10.45
N ARG A 129 13.43 19.38 -11.18
CA ARG A 129 12.10 19.92 -10.86
C ARG A 129 11.05 18.81 -10.92
N PHE A 130 11.08 18.00 -11.97
CA PHE A 130 10.14 16.89 -12.14
C PHE A 130 10.35 15.82 -11.06
N ALA A 131 11.61 15.54 -10.68
CA ALA A 131 11.93 14.64 -9.58
C ALA A 131 11.32 15.09 -8.25
N VAL A 132 11.37 16.40 -7.95
CA VAL A 132 10.76 16.99 -6.75
C VAL A 132 9.23 16.97 -6.83
N GLU A 133 8.64 17.35 -7.95
CA GLU A 133 7.18 17.33 -8.16
C GLU A 133 6.62 15.92 -7.94
N GLN A 134 7.29 14.91 -8.49
CA GLN A 134 6.91 13.51 -8.32
C GLN A 134 7.06 13.04 -6.87
N LEU A 135 8.16 13.40 -6.20
CA LEU A 135 8.35 13.08 -4.78
C LEU A 135 7.21 13.65 -3.92
N VAL A 136 6.77 14.88 -4.19
CA VAL A 136 5.66 15.51 -3.46
C VAL A 136 4.35 14.74 -3.67
N LEU A 137 4.08 14.29 -4.89
CA LEU A 137 2.91 13.46 -5.18
C LEU A 137 2.97 12.12 -4.44
N ASP A 138 4.12 11.43 -4.48
CA ASP A 138 4.33 10.15 -3.80
C ASP A 138 4.16 10.29 -2.29
N VAL A 139 4.79 11.31 -1.69
CA VAL A 139 4.66 11.60 -0.25
C VAL A 139 3.21 11.89 0.12
N THR A 140 2.47 12.61 -0.72
CA THR A 140 1.04 12.89 -0.48
C THR A 140 0.23 11.60 -0.42
N VAL A 141 0.44 10.67 -1.36
CA VAL A 141 -0.24 9.38 -1.37
C VAL A 141 0.16 8.53 -0.15
N LEU A 142 1.43 8.52 0.22
CA LEU A 142 1.91 7.82 1.43
C LEU A 142 1.30 8.39 2.70
N VAL A 143 1.13 9.71 2.81
CA VAL A 143 0.44 10.34 3.95
C VAL A 143 -1.02 9.87 4.00
N LEU A 144 -1.73 9.83 2.88
CA LEU A 144 -3.11 9.30 2.82
C LEU A 144 -3.18 7.83 3.25
N ALA A 145 -2.23 7.00 2.80
CA ALA A 145 -2.13 5.60 3.24
C ALA A 145 -1.88 5.49 4.75
N GLY A 146 -1.01 6.34 5.30
CA GLY A 146 -0.74 6.44 6.74
C GLY A 146 -1.97 6.81 7.55
N LEU A 147 -2.77 7.78 7.06
CA LEU A 147 -4.04 8.16 7.68
C LEU A 147 -5.06 7.01 7.65
N ALA A 148 -5.21 6.33 6.51
CA ALA A 148 -6.10 5.18 6.37
C ALA A 148 -5.70 4.03 7.32
N MET A 149 -4.39 3.76 7.44
CA MET A 149 -3.85 2.81 8.40
C MET A 149 -4.18 3.21 9.83
N ALA A 150 -3.97 4.47 10.21
CA ALA A 150 -4.24 4.97 11.55
C ALA A 150 -5.71 4.79 11.94
N VAL A 151 -6.64 5.04 11.00
CA VAL A 151 -8.07 4.78 11.17
C VAL A 151 -8.33 3.29 11.43
N MET A 152 -7.73 2.39 10.64
CA MET A 152 -7.89 0.94 10.80
C MET A 152 -7.33 0.44 12.13
N VAL A 153 -6.15 0.91 12.54
CA VAL A 153 -5.53 0.55 13.83
C VAL A 153 -6.40 1.03 14.99
N ARG A 154 -6.92 2.26 14.92
CA ARG A 154 -7.81 2.81 15.96
C ARG A 154 -9.09 1.98 16.06
N ALA A 155 -9.68 1.61 14.93
CA ALA A 155 -10.88 0.78 14.87
C ALA A 155 -10.62 -0.63 15.44
N TYR A 156 -9.52 -1.27 15.06
CA TYR A 156 -9.07 -2.56 15.61
C TYR A 156 -8.91 -2.52 17.13
N ARG A 157 -8.25 -1.49 17.66
CA ARG A 157 -8.02 -1.34 19.12
C ARG A 157 -9.34 -1.19 19.88
N ARG A 158 -10.31 -0.46 19.33
CA ARG A 158 -11.66 -0.32 19.90
C ARG A 158 -12.40 -1.65 19.97
N ASP A 159 -12.40 -2.42 18.88
CA ASP A 159 -13.05 -3.74 18.85
C ASP A 159 -12.42 -4.70 19.87
N ARG A 160 -11.09 -4.69 19.98
CA ARG A 160 -10.34 -5.52 20.93
C ARG A 160 -10.70 -5.19 22.38
N ALA A 161 -10.76 -3.90 22.72
CA ALA A 161 -11.15 -3.45 24.05
C ALA A 161 -12.60 -3.85 24.39
N ALA A 162 -13.52 -3.73 23.43
CA ALA A 162 -14.92 -4.16 23.61
C ALA A 162 -15.02 -5.67 23.86
N ALA A 163 -14.29 -6.49 23.09
CA ALA A 163 -14.27 -7.93 23.26
C ALA A 163 -13.71 -8.36 24.63
N GLN A 164 -12.70 -7.65 25.16
CA GLN A 164 -12.14 -7.92 26.49
C GLN A 164 -13.15 -7.64 27.60
N ARG A 165 -13.92 -6.55 27.51
CA ARG A 165 -14.96 -6.20 28.50
C ARG A 165 -16.06 -7.25 28.59
N LEU A 166 -16.49 -7.79 27.44
CA LEU A 166 -17.51 -8.85 27.40
C LEU A 166 -17.03 -10.14 28.08
N ARG A 167 -15.76 -10.51 27.88
CA ARG A 167 -15.18 -11.70 28.51
C ARG A 167 -15.08 -11.56 30.03
N SER A 168 -14.69 -10.39 30.54
CA SER A 168 -14.63 -10.16 31.99
C SER A 168 -16.00 -10.22 32.69
N CYS A 169 -17.09 -9.85 32.01
CA CYS A 169 -18.43 -9.92 32.59
C CYS A 169 -18.99 -11.35 32.66
N THR A 170 -18.61 -12.23 31.73
CA THR A 170 -19.03 -13.65 31.78
C THR A 170 -18.26 -14.45 32.84
N THR A 171 -17.04 -14.05 33.20
CA THR A 171 -16.26 -14.76 34.24
C THR A 171 -16.75 -14.48 35.66
N VAL A 172 -17.48 -13.38 35.90
CA VAL A 172 -17.99 -12.99 37.23
C VAL A 172 -19.35 -13.65 37.55
N ARG A 173 -19.99 -14.32 36.58
CA ARG A 173 -21.29 -14.97 36.75
C ARG A 173 -21.23 -16.47 37.10
N HIS A 174 -20.04 -17.00 37.33
CA HIS A 174 -19.80 -18.38 37.78
C HIS A 174 -19.07 -18.36 39.12
#